data_AF-X1T9B5-F1
#
_entry.id   AF-X1T9B5-F1
#
_cell.length_a   1.000
_cell.length_b   1.000
_cell.length_c   1.000
_cell.angle_alpha   90.00
_cell.angle_beta   90.00
_cell.angle_gamma   90.00
#
_symmetry.space_group_name_H-M   'P 1'
#
loop_
_entity.id
_entity.type
_entity.pdbx_description
1 polymer ?
#
loop_
_entity_poly.entity_id
_entity_poly.type
_entity_poly.pdbx_seq_one_letter_code
_entity_poly.pdbx_strand_id
1 'polypeptide(L)'
;LKGKADEHGINPLKGIRQNPIGCGVIECKEKWECLEWSGCIDGTQTRNCVDKNNCGTEISKPAESEECALPAPKDNTFLIMLIVLMALLIATATIASLLIARNKKRVLVKQIDALIERTHVSLSQGDKISAFNNYKILQEFISRYQDKIPKKDLERFYQEGIKIYGELAKR
;
A
#
# COMPACT_ATOMS: atom_id res chain seq x y z
N LEU A 1 22.02 74.58 54.13
CA LEU A 1 23.06 74.48 53.09
C LEU A 1 23.81 73.17 53.35
N LYS A 2 23.34 72.05 52.80
CA LYS A 2 23.73 71.38 51.52
C LYS A 2 24.99 70.46 51.66
N GLY A 3 24.81 69.19 51.26
CA GLY A 3 25.84 68.18 50.90
C GLY A 3 25.88 66.99 51.87
N LYS A 4 25.40 65.76 51.65
CA LYS A 4 25.20 64.81 50.51
C LYS A 4 26.37 63.84 50.27
N ALA A 5 26.01 62.54 50.27
CA ALA A 5 26.55 61.38 49.55
C ALA A 5 27.71 60.58 50.19
N ASP A 6 27.26 59.67 51.04
CA ASP A 6 27.69 58.29 51.27
C ASP A 6 27.56 57.43 50.00
N GLU A 7 28.69 56.92 49.53
CA GLU A 7 28.78 55.75 48.65
C GLU A 7 29.69 54.73 49.34
N HIS A 8 29.39 53.45 49.22
CA HIS A 8 30.32 52.39 48.80
C HIS A 8 29.57 51.04 48.92
N GLY A 9 28.90 50.68 47.82
CA GLY A 9 28.47 49.33 47.54
C GLY A 9 28.89 48.97 46.11
N ILE A 10 29.52 47.80 45.97
CA ILE A 10 29.51 46.82 44.86
C ILE A 10 30.89 46.13 44.75
N ASN A 11 30.88 44.84 45.09
CA ASN A 11 31.78 43.75 44.66
C ASN A 11 31.17 43.18 43.35
N PRO A 12 31.86 42.73 42.27
CA PRO A 12 32.95 41.75 42.27
C PRO A 12 33.96 41.85 41.10
N LEU A 13 35.17 42.35 41.32
CA LEU A 13 36.27 42.27 40.34
C LEU A 13 37.10 40.99 40.55
N LYS A 14 36.50 39.82 40.31
CA LYS A 14 37.23 38.53 40.35
C LYS A 14 37.58 38.10 38.93
N GLY A 15 38.71 38.61 38.40
CA GLY A 15 39.25 38.17 37.11
C GLY A 15 40.31 39.06 36.46
N ILE A 16 40.59 40.25 36.98
CA ILE A 16 41.56 41.15 36.33
C ILE A 16 42.98 40.82 36.80
N ARG A 17 43.82 40.26 35.91
CA ARG A 17 45.28 40.36 36.09
C ARG A 17 45.68 41.81 35.79
N GLN A 18 45.94 42.58 36.83
CA GLN A 18 46.30 44.01 36.72
C GLN A 18 47.74 44.18 36.21
N ASN A 19 47.92 45.02 35.19
CA ASN A 19 49.19 45.70 34.89
C ASN A 19 48.89 47.21 34.83
N PRO A 20 49.67 48.08 35.50
CA PRO A 20 49.37 49.51 35.53
C PRO A 20 50.07 50.22 34.37
N ILE A 21 49.28 50.81 33.47
CA ILE A 21 49.49 52.06 32.69
C ILE A 21 48.58 52.01 31.46
N GLY A 22 47.56 52.88 31.43
CA GLY A 22 46.70 53.14 30.26
C GLY A 22 45.23 52.75 30.46
N CYS A 23 44.33 53.74 30.44
CA CYS A 23 42.88 53.51 30.40
C CYS A 23 42.46 53.10 28.98
N GLY A 24 42.92 51.92 28.55
CA GLY A 24 42.31 51.18 27.46
C GLY A 24 41.40 50.14 28.10
N VAL A 25 40.12 50.15 27.74
CA VAL A 25 39.26 48.99 28.03
C VAL A 25 39.91 47.81 27.31
N ILE A 26 40.47 46.85 28.05
CA ILE A 26 40.91 45.59 27.46
C ILE A 26 39.64 44.84 27.12
N GLU A 27 39.21 44.96 25.86
CA GLU A 27 38.08 44.22 25.34
C GLU A 27 38.44 42.72 25.38
N CYS A 28 37.72 41.97 26.21
CA CYS A 28 37.87 40.52 26.21
C CYS A 28 37.20 39.97 24.97
N LYS A 29 37.99 39.44 24.04
CA LYS A 29 37.47 38.80 22.84
C LYS A 29 37.10 37.36 23.16
N GLU A 30 35.81 37.06 23.08
CA GLU A 30 35.28 35.71 23.26
C GLU A 30 35.93 34.71 22.29
N LYS A 31 36.17 33.49 22.77
CA LYS A 31 36.67 32.39 21.95
C LYS A 31 35.92 31.11 22.28
N TRP A 32 34.88 30.83 21.50
CA TRP A 32 34.03 29.67 21.70
C TRP A 32 34.59 28.41 21.05
N GLU A 33 34.58 27.31 21.77
CA GLU A 33 34.84 25.96 21.28
C GLU A 33 33.63 25.09 21.60
N CYS A 34 32.99 24.54 20.56
CA CYS A 34 31.79 23.74 20.70
C CYS A 34 32.08 22.25 20.46
N LEU A 35 31.38 21.38 21.17
CA LEU A 35 31.34 19.95 20.88
C LEU A 35 30.56 19.67 19.59
N GLU A 36 30.71 18.45 19.08
CA GLU A 36 29.84 17.91 18.04
C GLU A 36 28.37 17.93 18.47
N TRP A 37 27.48 18.05 17.50
CA TRP A 37 26.04 17.94 17.74
C TRP A 37 25.68 16.56 18.31
N SER A 38 24.75 16.53 19.26
CA SER A 38 24.16 15.31 19.75
C SER A 38 23.40 14.58 18.64
N GLY A 39 23.00 13.33 18.91
CA GLY A 39 21.97 12.69 18.10
C GLY A 39 20.68 13.53 18.10
N CYS A 40 19.91 13.42 17.02
CA CYS A 40 18.61 14.04 16.93
C CYS A 40 17.58 13.29 17.81
N ILE A 41 17.03 13.97 18.81
CA ILE A 41 15.99 13.42 19.70
C ILE A 41 14.78 14.35 19.61
N ASP A 42 13.60 13.79 19.31
CA ASP A 42 12.35 14.55 19.14
C ASP A 42 12.47 15.76 18.19
N GLY A 43 13.28 15.62 17.14
CA GLY A 43 13.50 16.66 16.12
C GLY A 43 14.49 17.76 16.52
N THR A 44 15.14 17.65 17.68
CA THR A 44 16.12 18.62 18.18
C THR A 44 17.48 17.97 18.40
N GLN A 45 18.54 18.67 18.03
CA GLN A 45 19.91 18.32 18.40
C GLN A 45 20.54 19.44 19.23
N THR A 46 21.41 19.07 20.17
CA THR A 46 22.06 20.01 21.09
C THR A 46 23.56 19.85 21.06
N ARG A 47 24.30 20.91 21.39
CA ARG A 47 25.75 20.88 21.58
C ARG A 47 26.13 21.81 22.72
N ASN A 48 27.32 21.59 23.30
CA ASN A 48 27.84 22.43 24.37
C ASN A 48 28.98 23.31 23.84
N CYS A 49 28.96 24.62 24.14
CA CYS A 49 30.00 25.57 23.76
C CYS A 49 30.67 26.18 25.00
N VAL A 50 32.00 26.19 25.02
CA VAL A 50 32.80 26.73 26.15
C VAL A 50 33.63 27.92 25.68
N ASP A 51 33.55 29.04 26.41
CA ASP A 51 34.41 30.21 26.20
C ASP A 51 35.81 29.96 26.77
N LYS A 52 36.77 29.74 25.88
CA LYS A 52 38.17 29.44 26.21
C LYS A 52 38.92 30.64 26.80
N ASN A 53 38.43 31.86 26.58
CA ASN A 53 39.02 33.07 27.13
C ASN A 53 38.35 33.51 28.43
N ASN A 54 37.27 32.84 28.85
CA ASN A 54 36.56 33.07 30.10
C ASN A 54 36.19 34.56 30.30
N CYS A 55 35.76 35.20 29.21
CA CYS A 55 35.32 36.60 29.15
C CYS A 55 34.02 36.82 29.92
N GLY A 56 33.16 35.79 29.99
CA GLY A 56 31.88 35.85 30.71
C GLY A 56 30.79 36.64 30.00
N THR A 57 31.04 37.06 28.77
CA THR A 57 30.05 37.63 27.85
C THR A 57 29.59 36.53 26.87
N GLU A 58 28.38 36.68 26.32
CA GLU A 58 27.79 35.71 25.36
C GLU A 58 27.46 36.35 24.00
N ILE A 59 28.12 37.45 23.65
CA ILE A 59 27.80 38.28 22.48
C ILE A 59 28.00 37.50 21.17
N SER A 60 29.00 36.62 21.12
CA SER A 60 29.34 35.79 19.97
C SER A 60 29.15 34.28 20.22
N LYS A 61 28.37 33.92 21.26
CA LYS A 61 28.11 32.51 21.59
C LYS A 61 27.36 31.81 20.46
N PRO A 62 27.87 30.69 19.93
CA PRO A 62 27.16 29.89 18.93
C PRO A 62 25.89 29.24 19.50
N ALA A 63 24.89 28.97 18.65
CA ALA A 63 23.68 28.26 19.07
C ALA A 63 24.00 26.86 19.60
N GLU A 64 23.37 26.48 20.71
CA GLU A 64 23.53 25.18 21.39
C GLU A 64 22.36 24.23 21.15
N SER A 65 21.33 24.66 20.42
CA SER A 65 20.16 23.87 20.06
C SER A 65 19.71 24.24 18.64
N GLU A 66 19.42 23.25 17.81
CA GLU A 66 18.81 23.46 16.50
C GLU A 66 17.86 22.32 16.13
N GLU A 67 16.88 22.64 15.28
CA GLU A 67 16.02 21.62 14.67
C GLU A 67 16.86 20.77 13.73
N CYS A 68 16.67 19.46 13.83
CA CYS A 68 17.34 18.55 12.92
C CYS A 68 16.79 18.76 11.51
N ALA A 69 17.68 18.71 10.52
CA ALA A 69 17.26 18.41 9.16
C ALA A 69 16.78 16.94 9.13
N LEU A 70 15.50 16.72 9.43
CA LEU A 70 14.88 15.42 9.15
C LEU A 70 15.14 15.13 7.68
N PRO A 71 15.55 13.90 7.31
CA PRO A 71 15.50 13.53 5.90
C PRO A 71 14.08 13.82 5.44
N ALA A 72 13.93 14.69 4.44
CA ALA A 72 12.62 14.98 3.84
C ALA A 72 11.91 13.64 3.66
N PRO A 73 10.61 13.52 3.97
CA PRO A 73 9.89 12.26 3.91
C PRO A 73 9.97 11.73 2.47
N LYS A 74 11.03 10.97 2.23
CA LYS A 74 11.14 10.04 1.15
C LYS A 74 10.14 9.00 1.57
N ASP A 75 8.97 9.03 0.94
CA ASP A 75 8.67 7.99 -0.01
C ASP A 75 7.17 7.79 -0.14
N ASN A 76 6.73 7.79 -1.39
CA ASN A 76 5.46 7.19 -1.80
C ASN A 76 5.43 5.67 -1.52
N THR A 77 6.33 5.10 -0.72
CA THR A 77 6.40 3.67 -0.38
C THR A 77 5.10 3.18 0.23
N PHE A 78 4.49 3.94 1.14
CA PHE A 78 3.18 3.59 1.69
C PHE A 78 2.10 3.57 0.60
N LEU A 79 2.08 4.58 -0.28
CA LEU A 79 1.15 4.65 -1.41
C LEU A 79 1.40 3.50 -2.41
N ILE A 80 2.65 3.15 -2.69
CA ILE A 80 3.04 2.03 -3.56
C ILE A 80 2.57 0.71 -2.94
N MET A 81 2.77 0.51 -1.63
CA MET A 81 2.28 -0.67 -0.92
C MET A 81 0.76 -0.79 -1.00
N LEU A 82 0.02 0.31 -0.84
CA LEU A 82 -1.44 0.32 -1.02
C LEU A 82 -1.86 0.00 -2.46
N ILE A 83 -1.18 0.57 -3.46
CA ILE A 83 -1.45 0.27 -4.88
C ILE A 83 -1.20 -1.22 -5.19
N VAL A 84 -0.11 -1.79 -4.68
CA VAL A 84 0.21 -3.21 -4.85
C VAL A 84 -0.86 -4.09 -4.20
N LEU A 85 -1.30 -3.77 -2.99
CA LEU A 85 -2.38 -4.51 -2.32
C LEU A 85 -3.70 -4.41 -3.09
N MET A 86 -4.08 -3.23 -3.56
CA MET A 86 -5.28 -3.04 -4.39
C MET A 86 -5.18 -3.83 -5.70
N ALA A 87 -4.02 -3.83 -6.36
CA ALA A 87 -3.79 -4.61 -7.58
C ALA A 87 -3.95 -6.11 -7.33
N LEU A 88 -3.46 -6.64 -6.20
CA LEU A 88 -3.62 -8.04 -5.82
C LEU A 88 -5.08 -8.40 -5.53
N LEU A 89 -5.83 -7.52 -4.85
CA LEU A 89 -7.26 -7.72 -4.60
C LEU A 89 -8.07 -7.73 -5.91
N ILE A 90 -7.74 -6.83 -6.84
CA ILE A 90 -8.38 -6.79 -8.16
C ILE A 90 -8.02 -8.05 -8.96
N ALA A 91 -6.76 -8.46 -8.98
CA ALA A 91 -6.31 -9.68 -9.65
C ALA A 91 -7.02 -10.92 -9.10
N THR A 92 -7.14 -11.05 -7.78
CA THR A 92 -7.84 -12.19 -7.16
C THR A 92 -9.34 -12.18 -7.46
N ALA A 93 -10.00 -11.02 -7.38
CA ALA A 93 -11.43 -10.88 -7.69
C ALA A 93 -11.74 -11.20 -9.17
N THR A 94 -10.88 -10.75 -10.09
CA THR A 94 -11.01 -11.05 -11.52
C THR A 94 -10.81 -12.54 -11.80
N ILE A 95 -9.78 -13.17 -11.23
CA ILE A 95 -9.56 -14.62 -11.33
C ILE A 95 -10.78 -15.38 -10.78
N ALA A 96 -11.27 -15.04 -9.58
CA ALA A 96 -12.42 -15.70 -8.97
C ALA A 96 -13.67 -15.58 -9.86
N SER A 97 -13.94 -14.39 -10.40
CA SER A 97 -15.06 -14.15 -11.32
C SER A 97 -14.95 -14.98 -12.61
N LEU A 98 -13.75 -15.10 -13.19
CA LEU A 98 -13.49 -15.96 -14.34
C LEU A 98 -13.71 -17.45 -14.00
N LEU A 99 -13.27 -17.91 -12.83
CA LEU A 99 -13.48 -19.29 -12.37
C LEU A 99 -14.96 -19.59 -12.17
N ILE A 100 -15.71 -18.69 -11.54
CA ILE A 100 -17.16 -18.84 -11.35
C ILE A 100 -17.87 -18.89 -12.71
N ALA A 101 -17.52 -18.01 -13.65
CA ALA A 101 -18.08 -18.01 -15.00
C ALA A 101 -17.76 -19.32 -15.75
N ARG A 102 -16.53 -19.82 -15.65
CA ARG A 102 -16.12 -21.12 -16.23
C ARG A 102 -16.89 -22.28 -15.61
N ASN A 103 -17.07 -22.29 -14.29
CA ASN A 103 -17.81 -23.33 -13.59
C ASN A 103 -19.29 -23.34 -14.00
N LYS A 104 -19.94 -22.17 -14.09
CA LYS A 104 -21.33 -22.06 -14.59
C LYS A 104 -21.48 -22.67 -15.99
N LYS A 105 -20.55 -22.37 -16.90
CA LYS A 105 -20.53 -22.95 -18.26
C LYS A 105 -20.34 -24.48 -18.22
N ARG A 106 -19.43 -25.00 -17.39
CA ARG A 106 -19.22 -26.45 -17.24
C ARG A 106 -20.44 -27.17 -16.71
N VAL A 107 -21.15 -26.61 -15.73
CA VAL A 107 -22.38 -27.21 -15.17
C VAL A 107 -23.46 -27.33 -16.24
N LEU A 108 -23.65 -26.29 -17.04
CA LEU A 108 -24.60 -26.28 -18.15
C LEU A 108 -24.30 -27.39 -19.17
N VAL A 109 -23.04 -27.52 -19.59
CA VAL A 109 -22.59 -28.57 -20.52
C VAL A 109 -22.84 -29.97 -19.93
N LYS A 110 -22.53 -30.18 -18.65
CA LYS A 110 -22.77 -31.47 -17.97
C LYS A 110 -24.25 -31.85 -17.89
N GLN A 111 -25.15 -30.88 -17.72
CA GLN A 111 -26.60 -31.14 -17.71
C GLN A 111 -27.08 -31.64 -19.08
N ILE A 112 -26.55 -31.07 -20.15
CA ILE A 112 -26.85 -31.46 -21.53
C ILE A 112 -26.27 -32.85 -21.82
N ASP A 113 -25.01 -33.11 -21.46
CA ASP A 113 -24.37 -34.42 -21.64
C ASP A 113 -25.17 -35.54 -20.94
N ALA A 114 -25.62 -35.30 -19.70
CA ALA A 114 -26.43 -36.27 -18.96
C ALA A 114 -27.80 -36.54 -19.63
N LEU A 115 -28.40 -35.53 -20.28
CA LEU A 115 -29.66 -35.71 -20.99
C LEU A 115 -29.47 -36.47 -22.31
N ILE A 116 -28.39 -36.19 -23.03
CA ILE A 116 -27.99 -36.95 -24.22
C ILE A 116 -27.76 -38.42 -23.86
N GLU A 117 -27.03 -38.68 -22.78
CA GLU A 117 -26.79 -40.05 -22.29
C GLU A 117 -28.09 -40.78 -21.96
N ARG A 118 -29.01 -40.14 -21.22
CA ARG A 118 -30.34 -40.71 -20.95
C ARG A 118 -31.12 -41.01 -22.23
N THR A 119 -31.01 -40.15 -23.23
CA THR A 119 -31.67 -40.34 -24.54
C THR A 119 -31.12 -41.56 -25.25
N HIS A 120 -29.78 -41.70 -25.30
CA HIS A 120 -29.11 -42.86 -25.88
C HIS A 120 -29.45 -44.16 -25.14
N VAL A 121 -29.55 -44.12 -23.80
CA VAL A 121 -30.00 -45.28 -23.01
C VAL A 121 -31.42 -45.70 -23.40
N SER A 122 -32.38 -44.76 -23.47
CA SER A 122 -33.75 -45.08 -23.89
C SER A 122 -33.80 -45.66 -25.31
N LEU A 123 -33.01 -45.11 -26.25
CA LEU A 123 -32.89 -45.65 -27.60
C LEU A 123 -32.34 -47.09 -27.61
N SER A 124 -31.29 -47.35 -26.82
CA SER A 124 -30.68 -48.69 -26.72
C SER A 124 -31.64 -49.74 -26.15
N GLN A 125 -32.58 -49.31 -25.32
CA GLN A 125 -33.63 -50.16 -24.73
C GLN A 125 -34.87 -50.30 -25.62
N GLY A 126 -34.90 -49.62 -26.79
CA GLY A 126 -36.05 -49.61 -27.69
C GLY A 126 -37.21 -48.72 -27.23
N ASP A 127 -37.05 -47.96 -26.14
CA ASP A 127 -38.06 -47.02 -25.66
C ASP A 127 -38.00 -45.70 -26.44
N LYS A 128 -38.62 -45.73 -27.63
CA LYS A 128 -38.69 -44.57 -28.54
C LYS A 128 -39.48 -43.39 -27.94
N ILE A 129 -40.45 -43.64 -27.06
CA ILE A 129 -41.28 -42.58 -26.46
C ILE A 129 -40.44 -41.77 -25.47
N SER A 130 -39.75 -42.43 -24.54
CA SER A 130 -38.87 -41.75 -23.59
C SER A 130 -37.71 -41.05 -24.30
N ALA A 131 -37.13 -41.69 -25.32
CA ALA A 131 -36.09 -41.07 -26.14
C ALA A 131 -36.58 -39.79 -26.84
N PHE A 132 -37.77 -39.80 -27.44
CA PHE A 132 -38.36 -38.62 -28.07
C PHE A 132 -38.62 -37.49 -27.07
N ASN A 133 -39.16 -37.81 -25.90
CA ASN A 133 -39.39 -36.83 -24.83
C ASN A 133 -38.09 -36.20 -24.34
N ASN A 134 -37.05 -37.01 -24.11
CA ASN A 134 -35.73 -36.51 -23.71
C ASN A 134 -35.11 -35.62 -24.80
N TYR A 135 -35.23 -36.01 -26.08
CA TYR A 135 -34.78 -35.20 -27.21
C TYR A 135 -35.52 -33.85 -27.29
N LYS A 136 -36.82 -33.82 -27.02
CA LYS A 136 -37.59 -32.56 -26.96
C LYS A 136 -37.08 -31.63 -25.85
N ILE A 137 -36.85 -32.17 -24.65
CA ILE A 137 -36.28 -31.40 -23.52
C ILE A 137 -34.89 -30.86 -23.88
N LEU A 138 -34.08 -31.68 -24.56
CA LEU A 138 -32.74 -31.29 -25.02
C LEU A 138 -32.80 -30.09 -25.96
N GLN A 139 -33.70 -30.12 -26.95
CA GLN A 139 -33.90 -29.02 -27.89
C GLN A 139 -34.36 -27.74 -27.19
N GLU A 140 -35.30 -27.83 -26.25
CA GLU A 140 -35.77 -26.68 -25.46
C GLU A 140 -34.63 -26.07 -24.62
N PHE A 141 -33.81 -26.91 -24.00
CA PHE A 141 -32.69 -26.47 -23.17
C PHE A 141 -31.60 -25.80 -24.01
N ILE A 142 -31.20 -26.40 -25.13
CA ILE A 142 -30.20 -25.84 -26.05
C ILE A 142 -30.70 -24.49 -26.60
N SER A 143 -31.97 -24.41 -27.03
CA SER A 143 -32.56 -23.17 -27.54
C SER A 143 -32.51 -22.03 -26.51
N ARG A 144 -32.79 -22.34 -25.24
CA ARG A 144 -32.79 -21.37 -24.14
C ARG A 144 -31.40 -20.89 -23.73
N TYR A 145 -30.37 -21.72 -23.88
CA TYR A 145 -29.04 -21.45 -23.32
C TYR A 145 -27.90 -21.43 -24.35
N GLN A 146 -28.20 -21.47 -25.66
CA GLN A 146 -27.23 -21.50 -26.74
C GLN A 146 -26.17 -20.39 -26.67
N ASP A 147 -26.52 -19.20 -26.19
CA ASP A 147 -25.62 -18.04 -26.02
C ASP A 147 -24.58 -18.25 -24.91
N LYS A 148 -24.88 -19.13 -23.95
CA LYS A 148 -24.03 -19.41 -22.78
C LYS A 148 -23.12 -20.64 -22.99
N ILE A 149 -23.44 -21.47 -23.99
CA ILE A 149 -22.68 -22.68 -24.32
C ILE A 149 -21.47 -22.31 -25.20
N PRO A 150 -20.27 -22.85 -24.95
CA PRO A 150 -19.14 -22.67 -25.86
C PRO A 150 -19.48 -23.21 -27.26
N LYS A 151 -19.16 -22.46 -28.31
CA LYS A 151 -19.48 -22.83 -29.71
C LYS A 151 -19.06 -24.26 -30.08
N LYS A 152 -17.90 -24.73 -29.56
CA LYS A 152 -17.41 -26.09 -29.76
C LYS A 152 -18.35 -27.16 -29.17
N ASP A 153 -18.87 -26.93 -27.98
CA ASP A 153 -19.81 -27.85 -27.33
C ASP A 153 -21.18 -27.79 -28.01
N LEU A 154 -21.63 -26.60 -28.42
CA LEU A 154 -22.88 -26.42 -29.17
C LEU A 154 -22.88 -27.22 -30.48
N GLU A 155 -21.79 -27.14 -31.24
CA GLU A 155 -21.63 -27.94 -32.46
C GLU A 155 -21.68 -29.44 -32.16
N ARG A 156 -20.95 -29.90 -31.13
CA ARG A 156 -21.01 -31.31 -30.68
C ARG A 156 -22.45 -31.74 -30.38
N PHE A 157 -23.22 -30.92 -29.67
CA PHE A 157 -24.60 -31.24 -29.30
C PHE A 157 -25.53 -31.31 -30.51
N TYR A 158 -25.35 -30.44 -31.50
CA TYR A 158 -26.11 -30.50 -32.74
C TYR A 158 -25.85 -31.80 -33.49
N GLN A 159 -24.58 -32.21 -33.60
CA GLN A 159 -24.21 -33.47 -34.25
C GLN A 159 -24.78 -34.70 -33.52
N GLU A 160 -24.77 -34.71 -32.19
CA GLU A 160 -25.44 -35.77 -31.40
C GLU A 160 -26.95 -35.76 -31.61
N GLY A 161 -27.57 -34.58 -31.69
CA GLY A 161 -29.00 -34.44 -31.98
C GLY A 161 -29.40 -35.04 -33.34
N ILE A 162 -28.59 -34.84 -34.38
CA ILE A 162 -28.83 -35.46 -35.71
C ILE A 162 -28.82 -36.99 -35.61
N LYS A 163 -27.87 -37.57 -34.88
CA LYS A 163 -27.79 -39.03 -34.69
C LYS A 163 -29.03 -39.56 -33.97
N ILE A 164 -29.42 -38.92 -32.87
CA ILE A 164 -30.61 -39.27 -32.10
C ILE A 164 -31.86 -39.22 -32.98
N TYR A 165 -32.03 -38.14 -33.75
CA TYR A 165 -33.17 -38.01 -34.66
C TYR A 165 -33.17 -39.10 -35.74
N GLY A 166 -32.00 -39.42 -36.30
CA GLY A 166 -31.84 -40.51 -37.26
C GLY A 166 -32.28 -41.87 -36.71
N GLU A 167 -31.94 -42.20 -35.46
CA GLU A 167 -32.38 -43.44 -34.82
C GLU A 167 -33.90 -43.43 -34.54
N LEU A 168 -34.45 -42.31 -34.07
CA LEU A 168 -35.90 -42.17 -33.84
C LEU A 168 -36.71 -42.32 -35.14
N ALA A 169 -36.16 -41.91 -36.28
CA ALA A 169 -36.82 -41.97 -37.58
C ALA A 169 -36.79 -43.38 -38.22
N LYS A 170 -35.95 -44.30 -37.74
CA LYS A 170 -35.93 -45.69 -38.22
C LYS A 170 -37.20 -46.41 -37.75
N ARG A 171 -37.89 -47.08 -38.67
CA ARG A 171 -39.09 -47.88 -38.40
C ARG A 171 -38.73 -49.10 -37.56
#